data_AF-A0A414NGV5-F1
#
_entry.id   AF-A0A414NGV5-F1
#
_cell.length_a   1.000
_cell.length_b   1.000
_cell.length_c   1.000
_cell.angle_alpha   90.00
_cell.angle_beta   90.00
_cell.angle_gamma   90.00
#
_symmetry.space_group_name_H-M   'P 1'
#
loop_
_entity.id
_entity.type
_entity.pdbx_description
1 polymer ?
#
loop_
_entity_poly.entity_id
_entity_poly.type
_entity_poly.pdbx_seq_one_letter_code
_entity_poly.pdbx_strand_id
1 'polypeptide(L)'
;MAVEKRRKQDFTAAGKSGCSWTSDEVRYLQRHRADGSDLIAHVLGRTTGAVQQQAHRLGVSLRIRHGETCPMCGEHIVREGTAAAKQGMCQVCWERRKADAMRERAAEQRAKADYEAAKKLAQYR
;
A
#
# COMPACT_ATOMS: atom_id res chain seq x y z
N MET A 1 -35.79 17.36 14.65
CA MET A 1 -34.87 16.21 14.71
C MET A 1 -34.69 15.67 13.29
N ALA A 2 -33.91 16.34 12.45
CA ALA A 2 -33.67 15.90 11.07
C ALA A 2 -32.30 15.22 11.00
N VAL A 3 -32.32 13.93 10.69
CA VAL A 3 -31.14 13.07 10.54
C VAL A 3 -30.28 13.60 9.39
N GLU A 4 -29.05 14.00 9.73
CA GLU A 4 -28.06 14.50 8.80
C GLU A 4 -27.70 13.41 7.78
N LYS A 5 -28.06 13.64 6.53
CA LYS A 5 -27.79 12.73 5.42
C LYS A 5 -26.28 12.69 5.17
N ARG A 6 -25.65 11.54 5.42
CA ARG A 6 -24.26 11.24 5.00
C ARG A 6 -24.07 11.60 3.53
N ARG A 7 -23.29 12.65 3.27
CA ARG A 7 -22.77 12.97 1.94
C ARG A 7 -21.87 11.82 1.51
N LYS A 8 -22.33 11.02 0.54
CA LYS A 8 -21.45 10.19 -0.29
C LYS A 8 -20.50 11.15 -1.00
N GLN A 9 -19.21 11.03 -0.74
CA GLN A 9 -18.20 11.75 -1.50
C GLN A 9 -18.05 11.03 -2.83
N ASP A 10 -18.72 11.57 -3.84
CA ASP A 10 -18.52 11.18 -5.23
C ASP A 10 -17.16 11.75 -5.69
N PHE A 11 -16.09 10.98 -5.48
CA PHE A 11 -14.78 11.25 -6.07
C PHE A 11 -14.86 11.02 -7.58
N THR A 12 -15.30 12.04 -8.31
CA THR A 12 -15.28 12.05 -9.77
C THR A 12 -13.83 12.14 -10.24
N ALA A 13 -13.30 10.99 -10.70
CA ALA A 13 -12.00 10.86 -11.34
C ALA A 13 -12.01 11.57 -12.70
N ALA A 14 -11.76 12.88 -12.71
CA ALA A 14 -11.35 13.59 -13.91
C ALA A 14 -9.92 13.15 -14.25
N GLY A 15 -9.79 12.07 -15.03
CA GLY A 15 -8.49 11.53 -15.44
C GLY A 15 -7.67 12.58 -16.18
N LYS A 16 -6.43 12.81 -15.73
CA LYS A 16 -5.43 13.66 -16.41
C LYS A 16 -5.02 13.03 -17.76
N SER A 17 -5.85 13.15 -18.79
CA SER A 17 -5.49 12.79 -20.17
C SER A 17 -4.84 13.99 -20.86
N GLY A 18 -3.50 14.06 -20.85
CA GLY A 18 -2.72 15.01 -21.67
C GLY A 18 -1.52 15.67 -20.99
N CYS A 19 -1.35 15.55 -19.67
CA CYS A 19 -0.21 16.17 -18.98
C CYS A 19 1.07 15.30 -19.08
N SER A 20 2.19 15.96 -19.38
CA SER A 20 3.54 15.41 -19.29
C SER A 20 3.79 14.78 -17.92
N TRP A 21 4.59 13.71 -17.87
CA TRP A 21 4.99 13.09 -16.59
C TRP A 21 5.98 14.01 -15.88
N THR A 22 5.63 14.42 -14.66
CA THR A 22 6.54 15.19 -13.81
C THR A 22 7.61 14.31 -13.19
N SER A 23 8.76 14.88 -12.84
CA SER A 23 9.84 14.15 -12.16
C SER A 23 9.39 13.54 -10.82
N ASP A 24 8.43 14.19 -10.14
CA ASP A 24 7.85 13.66 -8.90
C ASP A 24 6.98 12.42 -9.15
N GLU A 25 6.11 12.45 -10.16
CA GLU A 25 5.30 11.28 -10.56
C GLU A 25 6.19 10.10 -10.99
N VAL A 26 7.30 10.36 -11.69
CA VAL A 26 8.27 9.33 -12.08
C VAL A 26 8.96 8.73 -10.85
N ARG A 27 9.39 9.57 -9.92
CA ARG A 27 9.99 9.13 -8.65
C ARG A 27 8.99 8.32 -7.81
N TYR A 28 7.73 8.75 -7.77
CA TYR A 28 6.66 8.05 -7.08
C TYR A 28 6.45 6.66 -7.68
N LEU A 29 6.33 6.56 -9.00
CA LEU A 29 6.15 5.30 -9.73
C LEU A 29 7.31 4.32 -9.50
N GLN A 30 8.56 4.80 -9.51
CA GLN A 30 9.73 3.95 -9.25
C GLN A 30 9.74 3.40 -7.83
N ARG A 31 9.43 4.23 -6.84
CA ARG A 31 9.45 3.86 -5.43
C ARG A 31 8.29 2.92 -5.05
N HIS A 32 7.13 3.12 -5.67
CA HIS A 32 5.90 2.38 -5.35
C HIS A 32 5.60 1.26 -6.34
N ARG A 33 6.59 0.79 -7.11
CA ARG A 33 6.40 -0.29 -8.11
C ARG A 33 5.81 -1.58 -7.54
N ALA A 34 5.94 -1.80 -6.22
CA ALA A 34 5.40 -2.95 -5.52
C ALA A 34 3.89 -2.90 -5.29
N ASP A 35 3.31 -1.71 -5.32
CA ASP A 35 1.90 -1.48 -5.00
C ASP A 35 0.96 -1.80 -6.17
N GLY A 36 1.53 -2.06 -7.36
CA GLY A 36 0.79 -2.39 -8.57
C GLY A 36 0.22 -1.17 -9.30
N SER A 37 -0.19 -1.36 -10.55
CA SER A 37 -0.66 -0.25 -11.41
C SER A 37 -1.92 0.43 -10.87
N ASP A 38 -2.80 -0.30 -10.20
CA ASP A 38 -4.11 0.20 -9.78
C ASP A 38 -4.00 1.21 -8.65
N LEU A 39 -3.19 0.91 -7.63
CA LEU A 39 -2.98 1.80 -6.51
C LEU A 39 -2.20 3.07 -6.92
N ILE A 40 -1.16 2.90 -7.74
CA ILE A 40 -0.38 4.03 -8.27
C ILE A 40 -1.28 4.95 -9.12
N ALA A 41 -2.12 4.38 -9.97
CA ALA A 41 -3.07 5.14 -10.79
C ALA A 41 -4.04 5.97 -9.94
N HIS A 42 -4.56 5.36 -8.88
CA HIS A 42 -5.45 6.02 -7.93
C HIS A 42 -4.77 7.22 -7.26
N VAL A 43 -3.55 7.05 -6.73
CA VAL A 43 -2.83 8.13 -6.03
C VAL A 43 -2.42 9.25 -6.99
N LEU A 44 -1.96 8.92 -8.20
CA LEU A 44 -1.52 9.93 -9.18
C LEU A 44 -2.68 10.60 -9.94
N GLY A 45 -3.92 10.13 -9.76
CA GLY A 45 -5.07 10.59 -10.54
C GLY A 45 -4.92 10.31 -12.04
N ARG A 46 -4.22 9.23 -12.39
CA ARG A 46 -4.00 8.79 -13.78
C ARG A 46 -4.73 7.48 -14.03
N THR A 47 -4.87 7.11 -15.30
CA THR A 47 -5.43 5.79 -15.66
C THR A 47 -4.39 4.69 -15.46
N THR A 48 -4.85 3.49 -15.15
CA THR A 48 -4.00 2.29 -14.98
C THR A 48 -3.16 2.02 -16.23
N GLY A 49 -3.76 2.15 -17.41
CA GLY A 49 -3.06 2.03 -18.69
C GLY A 49 -1.95 3.08 -18.88
N ALA A 50 -2.15 4.33 -18.46
CA ALA A 50 -1.11 5.35 -18.54
C ALA A 50 0.08 5.02 -17.62
N VAL A 51 -0.19 4.51 -16.41
CA VAL A 51 0.85 4.06 -15.46
C VAL A 51 1.62 2.88 -16.02
N GLN A 52 0.95 1.88 -16.60
CA GLN A 52 1.59 0.72 -17.21
C GLN A 52 2.48 1.12 -18.40
N GLN A 53 1.99 1.99 -19.28
CA GLN A 53 2.74 2.49 -20.43
C GLN A 53 3.99 3.28 -20.00
N GLN A 54 3.87 4.11 -18.97
CA GLN A 54 5.01 4.85 -18.46
C GLN A 54 6.01 3.94 -17.76
N ALA A 55 5.54 2.98 -16.95
CA ALA A 55 6.42 1.99 -16.33
C ALA A 55 7.20 1.20 -17.39
N HIS A 56 6.55 0.78 -18.47
CA HIS A 56 7.20 0.15 -19.61
C HIS A 56 8.25 1.06 -20.27
N ARG A 57 7.93 2.34 -20.52
CA ARG A 57 8.87 3.32 -21.09
C ARG A 57 10.09 3.55 -20.19
N LEU A 58 9.91 3.53 -18.88
CA LEU A 58 10.97 3.69 -17.89
C LEU A 58 11.73 2.39 -17.59
N GLY A 59 11.34 1.25 -18.17
CA GLY A 59 11.91 -0.06 -17.86
C GLY A 59 11.60 -0.57 -16.45
N VAL A 60 10.57 -0.02 -15.80
CA VAL A 60 10.15 -0.41 -14.44
C VAL A 60 9.16 -1.56 -14.53
N SER A 61 9.54 -2.73 -14.04
CA SER A 61 8.64 -3.86 -13.87
C SER A 61 7.64 -3.58 -12.74
N LEU A 62 6.34 -3.55 -13.07
CA LEU A 62 5.25 -3.54 -12.09
C LEU A 62 4.92 -4.95 -11.58
N ARG A 63 5.59 -5.97 -12.13
CA ARG A 63 5.60 -7.35 -11.64
C ARG A 63 6.95 -7.60 -11.01
N ILE A 64 6.99 -7.79 -9.71
CA ILE A 64 8.24 -8.11 -9.01
C ILE A 64 8.63 -9.54 -9.37
N ARG A 65 9.69 -9.69 -10.15
CA ARG A 65 10.25 -11.01 -10.48
C ARG A 65 11.23 -11.46 -9.40
N HIS A 66 11.35 -12.76 -9.22
CA HIS A 66 12.42 -13.34 -8.41
C HIS A 66 13.78 -12.96 -9.03
N GLY A 67 14.76 -12.63 -8.18
CA GLY A 67 16.08 -12.15 -8.60
C GLY A 67 16.21 -10.63 -8.74
N GLU A 68 15.11 -9.87 -8.72
CA GLU A 68 15.19 -8.40 -8.73
C GLU A 68 15.49 -7.81 -7.35
N THR A 69 16.07 -6.62 -7.32
CA THR A 69 16.27 -5.82 -6.10
C THR A 69 14.94 -5.54 -5.40
N CYS A 70 14.86 -5.74 -4.09
CA CYS A 70 13.62 -5.60 -3.35
C CYS A 70 13.12 -4.15 -3.39
N PRO A 71 11.87 -3.89 -3.79
CA PRO A 71 11.33 -2.54 -3.86
C PRO A 71 11.13 -1.87 -2.50
N MET A 72 11.09 -2.66 -1.41
CA MET A 72 10.91 -2.13 -0.06
C MET A 72 12.19 -1.51 0.53
N CYS A 73 13.36 -2.06 0.20
CA CYS A 73 14.63 -1.61 0.77
C CYS A 73 15.66 -1.14 -0.25
N GLY A 74 15.51 -1.48 -1.54
CA GLY A 74 16.45 -1.10 -2.59
C GLY A 74 17.82 -1.80 -2.52
N GLU A 75 18.07 -2.59 -1.48
CA GLU A 75 19.40 -3.17 -1.21
C GLU A 75 19.46 -4.68 -1.49
N HIS A 76 18.46 -5.42 -1.00
CA HIS A 76 18.50 -6.89 -1.05
C HIS A 76 17.70 -7.46 -2.22
N ILE A 77 18.18 -8.52 -2.86
CA ILE A 77 17.43 -9.22 -3.90
C ILE A 77 16.27 -10.06 -3.34
N VAL A 78 15.20 -10.21 -4.13
CA VAL A 78 14.08 -11.11 -3.85
C VAL A 78 14.48 -12.54 -4.19
N ARG A 79 14.77 -13.36 -3.19
CA ARG A 79 15.21 -14.76 -3.37
C ARG A 79 14.03 -15.69 -3.66
N GLU A 80 14.10 -16.40 -4.79
CA GLU A 80 13.13 -17.43 -5.18
C GLU A 80 12.97 -18.53 -4.12
N GLY A 81 11.81 -19.19 -4.10
CA GLY A 81 11.54 -20.34 -3.22
C GLY A 81 11.24 -19.99 -1.77
N THR A 82 11.29 -18.69 -1.40
CA THR A 82 11.04 -18.25 -0.04
C THR A 82 9.64 -17.64 0.13
N ALA A 83 9.09 -17.67 1.36
CA ALA A 83 7.80 -17.05 1.65
C ALA A 83 7.80 -15.54 1.31
N ALA A 84 8.93 -14.86 1.49
CA ALA A 84 9.07 -13.44 1.12
C ALA A 84 8.97 -13.22 -0.39
N ALA A 85 9.52 -14.14 -1.21
CA ALA A 85 9.44 -14.05 -2.67
C ALA A 85 8.00 -14.14 -3.18
N LYS A 86 7.17 -15.00 -2.59
CA LYS A 86 5.73 -15.07 -2.91
C LYS A 86 5.01 -13.74 -2.63
N GLN A 87 5.51 -12.99 -1.65
CA GLN A 87 4.99 -11.68 -1.26
C GLN A 87 5.75 -10.52 -1.94
N GLY A 88 6.62 -10.81 -2.92
CA GLY A 88 7.34 -9.79 -3.69
C GLY A 88 8.41 -9.01 -2.92
N MET A 89 8.97 -9.54 -1.84
CA MET A 89 9.95 -8.80 -1.04
C MET A 89 11.16 -9.65 -0.64
N CYS A 90 12.24 -8.99 -0.19
CA CYS A 90 13.38 -9.70 0.37
C CYS A 90 13.01 -10.27 1.74
N GLN A 91 13.76 -11.30 2.16
CA GLN A 91 13.60 -11.96 3.45
C GLN A 91 13.57 -10.97 4.62
N VAL A 92 14.49 -10.00 4.65
CA VAL A 92 14.58 -9.02 5.74
C VAL A 92 13.33 -8.12 5.82
N CYS A 93 12.86 -7.62 4.68
CA CYS A 93 11.65 -6.79 4.65
C CYS A 93 10.40 -7.59 5.02
N TRP A 94 10.34 -8.87 4.68
CA TRP A 94 9.25 -9.75 5.10
C TRP A 94 9.24 -9.99 6.60
N GLU A 95 10.39 -10.27 7.20
CA GLU A 95 10.48 -10.44 8.65
C GLU A 95 10.12 -9.16 9.41
N ARG A 96 10.60 -7.99 8.93
CA ARG A 96 10.23 -6.69 9.51
C ARG A 96 8.72 -6.47 9.44
N ARG A 97 8.10 -6.69 8.27
CA ARG A 97 6.67 -6.51 8.09
C ARG A 97 5.84 -7.49 8.93
N LYS A 98 6.29 -8.73 9.10
CA LYS A 98 5.66 -9.68 10.04
C LYS A 98 5.72 -9.17 11.48
N ALA A 99 6.87 -8.64 11.91
CA ALA A 99 7.01 -8.06 13.24
C ALA A 99 6.08 -6.85 13.43
N ASP A 100 5.98 -5.97 12.44
CA ASP A 100 5.05 -4.82 12.45
C ASP A 100 3.60 -5.29 12.59
N ALA A 101 3.16 -6.24 11.77
CA ALA A 101 1.80 -6.79 11.82
C ALA A 101 1.49 -7.47 13.17
N MET A 102 2.48 -8.14 13.79
CA MET A 102 2.32 -8.70 15.14
C MET A 102 2.14 -7.60 16.19
N ARG A 103 2.90 -6.51 16.09
CA ARG A 103 2.79 -5.35 16.99
C ARG A 103 1.45 -4.64 16.86
N GLU A 104 0.98 -4.44 15.63
CA GLU A 104 -0.34 -3.84 15.33
C GLU A 104 -1.46 -4.67 15.95
N ARG A 105 -1.49 -5.98 15.70
CA ARG A 105 -2.48 -6.89 16.29
C ARG A 105 -2.46 -6.86 17.81
N ALA A 106 -1.28 -6.83 18.43
CA ALA A 106 -1.16 -6.75 19.89
C ALA A 106 -1.70 -5.42 20.43
N ALA A 107 -1.48 -4.30 19.72
CA ALA A 107 -2.02 -3.00 20.09
C ALA A 107 -3.55 -2.98 19.99
N GLU A 108 -4.12 -3.54 18.92
CA GLU A 108 -5.57 -3.69 18.76
C GLU A 108 -6.20 -4.52 19.89
N GLN A 109 -5.57 -5.65 20.25
CA GLN A 109 -6.05 -6.51 21.33
C GLN A 109 -6.03 -5.80 22.69
N ARG A 110 -4.99 -5.01 22.97
CA ARG A 110 -4.92 -4.19 24.19
C ARG A 110 -6.02 -3.14 24.22
N ALA A 111 -6.18 -2.36 23.14
CA ALA A 111 -7.24 -1.36 23.04
C ALA A 111 -8.64 -1.97 23.22
N LYS A 112 -8.86 -3.17 22.67
CA LYS A 112 -10.12 -3.90 22.87
C LYS A 112 -10.30 -4.35 24.33
N ALA A 113 -9.25 -4.84 24.97
CA ALA A 113 -9.29 -5.24 26.38
C ALA A 113 -9.58 -4.04 27.30
N ASP A 114 -8.96 -2.89 27.04
CA ASP A 114 -9.19 -1.65 27.79
C ASP A 114 -10.65 -1.18 27.65
N TYR A 115 -11.20 -1.23 26.43
CA TYR A 115 -12.60 -0.92 26.18
C TYR A 115 -13.55 -1.85 26.94
N GLU A 116 -13.34 -3.18 26.86
CA GLU A 116 -14.19 -4.14 27.57
C GLU A 116 -14.06 -3.99 29.10
N ALA A 117 -12.87 -3.68 29.61
CA ALA A 117 -12.67 -3.37 31.02
C ALA A 117 -13.44 -2.12 31.46
N ALA A 118 -13.36 -1.02 30.69
CA ALA A 118 -14.10 0.21 30.95
C ALA A 118 -15.63 0.00 30.90
N LYS A 119 -16.10 -0.75 29.89
CA LYS A 119 -17.51 -1.14 29.76
C LYS A 119 -17.98 -1.96 30.96
N LYS A 120 -17.18 -2.94 31.40
CA LYS A 120 -17.48 -3.75 32.58
C LYS A 120 -17.59 -2.88 33.83
N LEU A 121 -16.64 -1.97 34.05
CA LEU A 121 -16.68 -1.03 35.19
C LEU A 121 -17.93 -0.14 35.18
N ALA A 122 -18.35 0.35 34.01
CA ALA A 122 -19.56 1.15 33.88
C ALA A 122 -20.84 0.35 34.13
N GLN A 123 -20.85 -0.96 33.84
CA GLN A 123 -22.03 -1.81 34.05
C GLN A 123 -22.27 -2.15 35.54
N TYR A 124 -21.21 -2.22 36.35
CA TYR A 124 -21.31 -2.50 37.79
C TYR A 124 -21.42 -1.22 38.66
N ARG A 125 -21.53 -0.05 38.04
CA ARG A 125 -21.75 1.24 38.69
C ARG A 125 -23.22 1.62 38.60
#